data_AF-A0A1G2I462-F1
#
_entry.id   AF-A0A1G2I462-F1
#
_cell.length_a   1.000
_cell.length_b   1.000
_cell.length_c   1.000
_cell.angle_alpha   90.00
_cell.angle_beta   90.00
_cell.angle_gamma   90.00
#
_symmetry.space_group_name_H-M   'P 1'
#
loop_
_entity.id
_entity.type
_entity.pdbx_description
1 polymer ?
#
loop_
_entity_poly.entity_id
_entity_poly.type
_entity_poly.pdbx_seq_one_letter_code
_entity_poly.pdbx_strand_id
1 'polypeptide(L)'
;MRCVQDGLYLAEEEMPCTPRQIRIGHYFIAGVLGRSEQEEAAARIISFSQHLDQWVGVSGRVLVEMMKRDCEIFSASKEKHAGRRRVWGNQMDRWFWLNVLTFGIWGWFAEKPKFSQSDLDQPEVIPFSGIYLFGPDYVVTGIRELLDRNLLNAVPEHDGQGAFNVFFPTPALISHIIKKQGIGTPRGQ
;
A
#
# COMPACT_ATOMS: atom_id res chain seq x y z
N MET A 1 6.14 22.21 -15.53
CA MET A 1 5.36 21.53 -14.47
C MET A 1 4.66 22.52 -13.57
N ARG A 2 3.33 22.54 -13.60
CA ARG A 2 2.49 23.34 -12.69
C ARG A 2 2.25 22.56 -11.40
N CYS A 3 2.70 23.10 -10.27
CA CYS A 3 2.43 22.52 -8.95
C CYS A 3 0.95 22.72 -8.57
N VAL A 4 0.30 21.66 -8.10
CA VAL A 4 -1.10 21.67 -7.64
C VAL A 4 -1.16 21.63 -6.12
N GLN A 5 -0.30 20.81 -5.52
CA GLN A 5 -0.09 20.68 -4.08
C GLN A 5 1.39 20.30 -3.87
N ASP A 6 1.93 20.51 -2.66
CA ASP A 6 3.33 20.16 -2.37
C ASP A 6 3.66 18.71 -2.81
N GLY A 7 4.64 18.59 -3.72
CA GLY A 7 5.07 17.33 -4.32
C GLY A 7 4.10 16.66 -5.31
N LEU A 8 3.03 17.35 -5.74
CA LEU A 8 2.06 16.90 -6.74
C LEU A 8 1.93 17.91 -7.89
N TYR A 9 2.04 17.43 -9.13
CA TYR A 9 2.17 18.28 -10.31
C TYR A 9 1.14 17.91 -11.36
N LEU A 10 0.52 18.89 -12.01
CA LEU A 10 -0.48 18.64 -13.04
C LEU A 10 0.16 17.92 -14.23
N ALA A 11 -0.48 16.86 -14.70
CA ALA A 11 -0.09 16.22 -15.96
C ALA A 11 -0.43 17.16 -17.14
N GLU A 12 0.55 17.42 -18.00
CA GLU A 12 0.38 18.29 -19.17
C GLU A 12 -0.23 17.53 -20.37
N GLU A 13 -0.08 16.19 -20.38
CA GLU A 13 -0.63 15.32 -21.42
C GLU A 13 -2.13 15.06 -21.23
N GLU A 14 -2.87 15.05 -22.35
CA GLU A 14 -4.29 14.69 -22.34
C GLU A 14 -4.47 13.18 -22.11
N MET A 15 -5.27 12.84 -21.12
CA MET A 15 -5.50 11.47 -20.69
C MET A 15 -6.80 10.92 -21.29
N PRO A 16 -6.86 9.61 -21.61
CA PRO A 16 -7.98 9.02 -22.35
C PRO A 16 -9.27 8.88 -21.52
N CYS A 17 -9.23 9.19 -20.23
CA CYS A 17 -10.37 9.07 -19.31
C CYS A 17 -10.18 10.01 -18.11
N THR A 18 -11.20 10.17 -17.27
CA THR A 18 -11.05 10.85 -15.97
C THR A 18 -10.48 9.89 -14.92
N PRO A 19 -9.76 10.35 -13.88
CA PRO A 19 -9.16 9.47 -12.88
C PRO A 19 -10.16 8.53 -12.18
N ARG A 20 -11.38 9.02 -11.94
CA ARG A 20 -12.47 8.24 -11.30
C ARG A 20 -13.02 7.09 -12.15
N GLN A 21 -12.77 7.10 -13.45
CA GLN A 21 -13.23 6.01 -14.32
C GLN A 21 -12.41 4.73 -14.10
N ILE A 22 -11.17 4.84 -13.61
CA ILE A 22 -10.32 3.69 -13.31
C ILE A 22 -10.71 3.07 -11.96
N ARG A 23 -10.78 1.74 -11.90
CA ARG A 23 -10.99 1.02 -10.64
C ARG A 23 -9.66 0.62 -10.04
N ILE A 24 -9.34 1.17 -8.87
CA ILE A 24 -8.11 0.87 -8.14
C ILE A 24 -8.52 0.43 -6.73
N GLY A 25 -8.08 -0.76 -6.34
CA GLY A 25 -8.13 -1.19 -4.93
C GLY A 25 -7.01 -0.51 -4.15
N HIS A 26 -6.98 -0.65 -2.83
CA HIS A 26 -5.91 -0.05 -2.04
C HIS A 26 -4.55 -0.64 -2.46
N TYR A 27 -3.76 0.17 -3.18
CA TYR A 27 -2.48 -0.19 -3.78
C TYR A 27 -2.51 -1.40 -4.72
N PHE A 28 -3.62 -1.63 -5.43
CA PHE A 28 -3.75 -2.79 -6.32
C PHE A 28 -4.60 -2.51 -7.56
N ILE A 29 -4.10 -2.94 -8.74
CA ILE A 29 -4.83 -2.94 -10.01
C ILE A 29 -4.83 -4.35 -10.60
N ALA A 30 -5.84 -5.15 -10.23
CA ALA A 30 -5.86 -6.59 -10.45
C ALA A 30 -5.60 -7.07 -11.88
N GLY A 31 -4.47 -7.74 -12.10
CA GLY A 31 -4.20 -8.51 -13.33
C GLY A 31 -4.10 -7.63 -14.58
N VAL A 32 -3.76 -6.36 -14.41
CA VAL A 32 -3.70 -5.38 -15.49
C VAL A 32 -2.29 -5.32 -16.09
N LEU A 33 -1.25 -5.25 -15.25
CA LEU A 33 0.13 -5.02 -15.71
C LEU A 33 0.96 -6.30 -15.79
N GLY A 34 0.44 -7.41 -15.24
CA GLY A 34 1.03 -8.75 -15.31
C GLY A 34 2.08 -9.04 -14.26
N ARG A 35 2.54 -8.00 -13.53
CA ARG A 35 3.43 -8.11 -12.37
C ARG A 35 2.89 -7.29 -11.21
N SER A 36 2.89 -7.89 -10.02
CA SER A 36 2.29 -7.29 -8.84
C SER A 36 3.08 -6.07 -8.35
N GLU A 37 4.39 -5.99 -8.60
CA GLU A 37 5.23 -4.81 -8.32
C GLU A 37 4.75 -3.59 -9.12
N GLN A 38 4.51 -3.80 -10.42
CA GLN A 38 4.05 -2.75 -11.33
C GLN A 38 2.62 -2.31 -10.99
N GLU A 39 1.75 -3.25 -10.63
CA GLU A 39 0.37 -2.95 -10.24
C GLU A 39 0.32 -2.10 -8.97
N GLU A 40 1.13 -2.45 -7.97
CA GLU A 40 1.21 -1.66 -6.74
C GLU A 40 1.81 -0.26 -6.99
N ALA A 41 2.92 -0.18 -7.73
CA ALA A 41 3.54 1.10 -8.08
C ALA A 41 2.57 2.02 -8.85
N ALA A 42 1.90 1.48 -9.87
CA ALA A 42 0.90 2.23 -10.64
C ALA A 42 -0.30 2.64 -9.78
N ALA A 43 -0.84 1.74 -8.94
CA ALA A 43 -1.93 2.07 -8.03
C ALA A 43 -1.56 3.19 -7.07
N ARG A 44 -0.36 3.13 -6.49
CA ARG A 44 0.18 4.16 -5.59
C ARG A 44 0.22 5.53 -6.26
N ILE A 45 0.74 5.62 -7.47
CA ILE A 45 0.85 6.89 -8.22
C ILE A 45 -0.53 7.40 -8.64
N ILE A 46 -1.37 6.53 -9.22
CA ILE A 46 -2.68 6.94 -9.76
C ILE A 46 -3.66 7.31 -8.64
N SER A 47 -3.52 6.75 -7.43
CA SER A 47 -4.42 7.03 -6.30
C SER A 47 -4.49 8.53 -5.96
N PHE A 48 -3.40 9.28 -6.13
CA PHE A 48 -3.38 10.74 -5.96
C PHE A 48 -4.26 11.45 -6.99
N SER A 49 -4.23 11.00 -8.24
CA SER A 49 -5.09 11.54 -9.30
C SER A 49 -6.57 11.29 -9.02
N GLN A 50 -6.90 10.14 -8.43
CA GLN A 50 -8.27 9.82 -8.03
C GLN A 50 -8.77 10.69 -6.87
N HIS A 51 -7.91 10.95 -5.88
CA HIS A 51 -8.25 11.80 -4.74
C HIS A 51 -8.49 13.25 -5.17
N LEU A 52 -7.70 13.76 -6.10
CA LEU A 52 -7.78 15.13 -6.58
C LEU A 52 -8.72 15.33 -7.77
N ASP A 53 -9.31 14.25 -8.30
CA ASP A 53 -10.13 14.21 -9.51
C ASP A 53 -9.49 14.92 -10.72
N GLN A 54 -8.16 14.86 -10.81
CA GLN A 54 -7.36 15.43 -11.89
C GLN A 54 -6.08 14.62 -12.05
N TRP A 55 -5.54 14.57 -13.27
CA TRP A 55 -4.32 13.82 -13.55
C TRP A 55 -3.09 14.54 -13.02
N VAL A 56 -2.37 13.88 -12.12
CA VAL A 56 -1.16 14.42 -11.50
C VAL A 56 0.01 13.45 -11.56
N GLY A 57 1.21 14.00 -11.67
CA GLY A 57 2.44 13.33 -11.32
C GLY A 57 2.76 13.50 -9.84
N VAL A 58 3.50 12.54 -9.30
CA VAL A 58 3.82 12.44 -7.88
C VAL A 58 5.34 12.46 -7.69
N SER A 59 5.83 13.36 -6.84
CA SER A 59 7.24 13.40 -6.48
C SER A 59 7.67 12.12 -5.75
N GLY A 60 8.91 11.70 -5.98
CA GLY A 60 9.52 10.59 -5.26
C GLY A 60 9.52 10.80 -3.75
N ARG A 61 9.66 12.05 -3.28
CA ARG A 61 9.54 12.42 -1.86
C ARG A 61 8.18 12.03 -1.28
N VAL A 62 7.08 12.43 -1.94
CA VAL A 62 5.72 12.11 -1.50
C VAL A 62 5.48 10.60 -1.51
N LEU A 63 5.98 9.87 -2.51
CA LEU A 63 5.88 8.40 -2.56
C LEU A 63 6.64 7.74 -1.40
N VAL A 64 7.85 8.22 -1.10
CA VAL A 64 8.67 7.72 0.02
C VAL A 64 7.99 7.98 1.36
N GLU A 65 7.44 9.18 1.57
CA GLU A 65 6.71 9.50 2.80
C GLU A 65 5.46 8.64 2.97
N MET A 66 4.73 8.37 1.89
CA MET A 66 3.59 7.46 1.91
C MET A 66 4.02 6.04 2.31
N MET A 67 5.06 5.49 1.68
CA MET A 67 5.59 4.16 2.03
C MET A 67 6.11 4.10 3.46
N LYS A 68 6.75 5.17 3.94
CA LYS A 68 7.22 5.27 5.32
C LYS A 68 6.05 5.20 6.31
N ARG A 69 4.98 5.96 6.07
CA ARG A 69 3.75 5.91 6.88
C ARG A 69 3.15 4.51 6.90
N ASP A 70 3.06 3.86 5.74
CA ASP A 70 2.54 2.49 5.66
C ASP A 70 3.39 1.51 6.50
N CYS A 71 4.73 1.64 6.46
CA CYS A 71 5.65 0.85 7.26
C CYS A 71 5.52 1.12 8.77
N GLU A 72 5.31 2.37 9.18
CA GLU A 72 5.09 2.75 10.58
C GLU A 72 3.78 2.15 11.12
N ILE A 73 2.69 2.24 10.35
CA ILE A 73 1.39 1.63 10.67
C ILE A 73 1.54 0.12 10.84
N PHE A 74 2.21 -0.53 9.89
CA PHE A 74 2.45 -1.97 9.94
C PHE A 74 3.32 -2.38 11.15
N SER A 75 4.37 -1.61 11.44
CA SER A 75 5.27 -1.86 12.57
C SER A 75 4.53 -1.72 13.90
N ALA A 76 3.76 -0.65 14.08
CA ALA A 76 2.95 -0.43 15.28
C ALA A 76 1.93 -1.55 15.50
N SER A 77 1.26 -2.00 14.43
CA SER A 77 0.33 -3.12 14.50
C SER A 77 1.04 -4.43 14.87
N LYS A 78 2.19 -4.72 14.24
CA LYS A 78 3.01 -5.89 14.54
C LYS A 78 3.47 -5.89 16.01
N GLU A 79 3.90 -4.75 16.54
CA GLU A 79 4.28 -4.58 17.95
C GLU A 79 3.09 -4.81 18.89
N LYS A 80 1.92 -4.24 18.59
CA LYS A 80 0.69 -4.46 19.35
C LYS A 80 0.30 -5.95 19.37
N HIS A 81 0.41 -6.65 18.24
CA HIS A 81 0.16 -8.09 18.18
C HIS A 81 1.22 -8.92 18.91
N ALA A 82 2.50 -8.52 18.85
CA ALA A 82 3.57 -9.18 19.60
C ALA A 82 3.40 -9.00 21.12
N GLY A 83 3.04 -7.79 21.57
CA GLY A 83 2.72 -7.49 22.96
C GLY A 83 1.56 -8.34 23.48
N ARG A 84 0.46 -8.43 22.73
CA ARG A 84 -0.68 -9.31 23.06
C ARG A 84 -0.28 -10.77 23.17
N ARG A 85 0.53 -11.29 22.23
CA ARG A 85 1.06 -12.66 22.30
C ARG A 85 1.95 -12.90 23.52
N ARG A 86 2.81 -11.94 23.89
CA ARG A 86 3.65 -12.03 25.10
C ARG A 86 2.80 -12.07 26.37
N VAL A 87 1.79 -11.20 26.49
CA VAL A 87 0.90 -11.18 27.66
C VAL A 87 0.16 -12.51 27.81
N TRP A 88 -0.40 -13.03 26.72
CA TRP A 88 -1.06 -14.33 26.75
C TRP A 88 -0.08 -15.47 27.06
N GLY A 89 1.12 -15.48 26.47
CA GLY A 89 2.16 -16.46 26.78
C GLY A 89 2.51 -16.47 28.27
N ASN A 90 2.72 -15.30 28.86
CA ASN A 90 2.99 -15.18 30.31
C ASN A 90 1.83 -15.68 31.18
N GLN A 91 0.58 -15.45 30.78
CA GLN A 91 -0.58 -15.97 31.50
C GLN A 91 -0.66 -17.50 31.38
N MET A 92 -0.42 -18.04 30.19
CA MET A 92 -0.41 -19.48 29.93
C MET A 92 0.69 -20.19 30.71
N ASP A 93 1.91 -19.63 30.73
CA ASP A 93 3.04 -20.18 31.47
C ASP A 93 2.76 -20.22 32.98
N ARG A 94 2.19 -19.14 33.53
CA ARG A 94 1.77 -19.10 34.94
C ARG A 94 0.72 -20.16 35.24
N TRP A 95 -0.30 -20.29 34.39
CA TRP A 95 -1.33 -21.31 34.55
C TRP A 95 -0.72 -22.72 34.50
N PHE A 96 0.17 -22.99 33.54
CA PHE A 96 0.84 -24.28 33.38
C PHE A 96 1.66 -24.64 34.63
N TRP A 97 2.53 -23.74 35.08
CA TRP A 97 3.38 -24.00 36.25
C TRP A 97 2.58 -24.21 37.53
N LEU A 98 1.54 -23.41 37.77
CA LEU A 98 0.67 -23.60 38.93
C LEU A 98 -0.09 -24.93 38.86
N ASN A 99 -0.52 -25.33 37.66
CA ASN A 99 -1.19 -26.61 37.48
C ASN A 99 -0.24 -27.80 37.71
N VAL A 100 1.00 -27.72 37.23
CA VAL A 100 2.05 -28.72 37.48
C VAL A 100 2.39 -28.81 38.97
N LEU A 101 2.66 -27.68 39.63
CA LEU A 101 3.04 -27.64 41.06
C LEU A 101 1.94 -28.17 41.99
N THR A 102 0.69 -28.08 41.56
CA THR A 102 -0.47 -28.55 42.34
C THR A 102 -0.99 -29.91 41.88
N PHE A 103 -0.21 -30.64 41.08
CA PHE A 103 -0.59 -31.96 40.52
C PHE A 103 -1.97 -31.97 39.86
N GLY A 104 -2.36 -30.90 39.18
CA GLY A 104 -3.66 -30.80 38.50
C GLY A 104 -4.73 -30.03 39.25
N ILE A 105 -4.58 -29.82 40.57
CA ILE A 105 -5.64 -29.26 41.43
C ILE A 105 -5.94 -27.82 41.07
N TRP A 106 -4.93 -27.01 40.77
CA TRP A 106 -5.12 -25.61 40.39
C TRP A 106 -5.98 -25.45 39.12
N GLY A 107 -5.80 -26.34 38.15
CA GLY A 107 -6.58 -26.34 36.90
C GLY A 107 -8.07 -26.61 37.10
N TRP A 108 -8.49 -27.08 38.28
CA TRP A 108 -9.91 -27.27 38.61
C TRP A 108 -10.58 -25.97 39.09
N PHE A 109 -9.79 -25.04 39.63
CA PHE A 109 -10.30 -23.75 40.15
C PHE A 109 -10.02 -22.58 39.21
N ALA A 110 -8.97 -22.66 38.38
CA ALA A 110 -8.56 -21.60 37.49
C ALA A 110 -8.79 -21.96 36.01
N GLU A 111 -9.58 -21.13 35.32
CA GLU A 111 -9.81 -21.29 33.89
C GLU A 111 -8.51 -21.12 33.10
N LYS A 112 -8.28 -22.02 32.13
CA LYS A 112 -7.12 -21.93 31.23
C LYS A 112 -7.22 -20.64 30.42
N PRO A 113 -6.15 -19.83 30.33
CA PRO A 113 -6.13 -18.62 29.51
C PRO A 113 -6.49 -18.96 28.06
N LYS A 114 -7.62 -18.47 27.58
CA LYS A 114 -8.03 -18.60 26.17
C LYS A 114 -7.42 -17.43 25.41
N PHE A 115 -6.80 -17.72 24.27
CA PHE A 115 -6.45 -16.66 23.33
C PHE A 115 -7.75 -16.24 22.67
N SER A 116 -8.23 -15.02 22.94
CA SER A 116 -9.51 -14.60 22.37
C SER A 116 -9.36 -14.45 20.86
N GLN A 117 -10.22 -15.14 20.10
CA GLN A 117 -10.37 -14.87 18.66
C GLN A 117 -10.77 -13.41 18.41
N SER A 118 -11.54 -12.80 19.31
CA SER A 118 -11.88 -11.36 19.23
C SER A 118 -10.66 -10.42 19.31
N ASP A 119 -9.51 -10.88 19.81
CA ASP A 119 -8.25 -10.10 19.79
C ASP A 119 -7.51 -10.22 18.45
N LEU A 120 -7.80 -11.26 17.67
CA LEU A 120 -7.37 -11.41 16.26
C LEU A 120 -8.36 -10.79 15.28
N ASP A 121 -9.65 -10.78 15.63
CA ASP A 121 -10.78 -10.42 14.77
C ASP A 121 -11.18 -8.95 14.85
N GLN A 122 -10.39 -8.09 15.51
CA GLN A 122 -10.40 -6.68 15.15
C GLN A 122 -9.45 -6.53 13.98
N PRO A 123 -9.94 -6.52 12.72
CA PRO A 123 -9.12 -6.05 11.65
C PRO A 123 -8.86 -4.57 11.96
N GLU A 124 -7.70 -4.26 12.52
CA GLU A 124 -6.97 -3.13 11.98
C GLU A 124 -6.87 -3.47 10.50
N VAL A 125 -7.80 -2.97 9.69
CA VAL A 125 -7.85 -3.19 8.25
C VAL A 125 -6.62 -2.49 7.72
N ILE A 126 -5.47 -3.12 7.85
CA ILE A 126 -4.25 -2.71 7.20
C ILE A 126 -4.43 -3.27 5.80
N PRO A 127 -4.73 -2.42 4.82
CA PRO A 127 -4.93 -2.88 3.47
C PRO A 127 -3.66 -3.55 2.97
N PHE A 128 -3.80 -4.69 2.27
CA PHE A 128 -2.67 -5.46 1.81
C PHE A 128 -1.72 -4.61 0.94
N SER A 129 -0.43 -4.71 1.21
CA SER A 129 0.64 -4.02 0.51
C SER A 129 1.84 -4.95 0.39
N GLY A 130 2.44 -5.02 -0.80
CA GLY A 130 3.65 -5.81 -1.06
C GLY A 130 4.82 -5.35 -0.20
N ILE A 131 4.84 -4.09 0.25
CA ILE A 131 5.90 -3.58 1.13
C ILE A 131 5.98 -4.34 2.46
N TYR A 132 4.88 -4.92 2.95
CA TYR A 132 4.87 -5.63 4.23
C TYR A 132 5.58 -6.98 4.15
N LEU A 133 5.65 -7.56 2.95
CA LEU A 133 6.30 -8.84 2.69
C LEU A 133 7.70 -8.66 2.08
N PHE A 134 7.85 -7.68 1.20
CA PHE A 134 9.02 -7.53 0.32
C PHE A 134 9.80 -6.24 0.55
N GLY A 135 9.30 -5.34 1.42
CA GLY A 135 9.91 -4.04 1.67
C GLY A 135 9.65 -2.99 0.57
N PRO A 136 10.13 -1.75 0.76
CA PRO A 136 9.88 -0.64 -0.18
C PRO A 136 10.52 -0.86 -1.55
N ASP A 137 11.58 -1.66 -1.65
CA ASP A 137 12.25 -2.00 -2.91
C ASP A 137 11.31 -2.68 -3.91
N TYR A 138 10.25 -3.33 -3.40
CA TYR A 138 9.18 -3.89 -4.21
C TYR A 138 8.49 -2.83 -5.10
N VAL A 139 8.15 -1.67 -4.51
CA VAL A 139 7.53 -0.55 -5.22
C VAL A 139 8.55 0.13 -6.14
N VAL A 140 9.79 0.30 -5.67
CA VAL A 140 10.87 0.90 -6.48
C VAL A 140 11.14 0.07 -7.74
N THR A 141 11.12 -1.25 -7.62
CA THR A 141 11.25 -2.19 -8.75
C THR A 141 10.09 -2.00 -9.72
N GLY A 142 8.86 -1.92 -9.23
CA GLY A 142 7.67 -1.63 -10.04
C GLY A 142 7.77 -0.31 -10.80
N ILE A 143 8.23 0.77 -10.15
CA ILE A 143 8.43 2.08 -10.78
C ILE A 143 9.48 1.98 -11.90
N ARG A 144 10.64 1.34 -11.63
CA ARG A 144 11.70 1.18 -12.64
C ARG A 144 11.19 0.43 -13.86
N GLU A 145 10.51 -0.69 -13.66
CA GLU A 145 9.97 -1.49 -14.76
C GLU A 145 8.88 -0.74 -15.56
N LEU A 146 8.08 0.11 -14.91
CA LEU A 146 7.12 0.95 -15.61
C LEU A 146 7.80 2.04 -16.43
N LEU A 147 8.90 2.63 -15.94
CA LEU A 147 9.71 3.59 -16.69
C LEU A 147 10.36 2.93 -17.90
N ASP A 148 10.97 1.76 -17.74
CA ASP A 148 11.59 0.99 -18.83
C ASP A 148 10.59 0.65 -19.95
N ARG A 149 9.30 0.55 -19.60
CA ARG A 149 8.20 0.28 -20.53
C ARG A 149 7.52 1.55 -21.07
N ASN A 150 8.00 2.74 -20.74
CA ASN A 150 7.36 4.03 -21.07
C ASN A 150 5.89 4.14 -20.60
N LEU A 151 5.57 3.44 -19.50
CA LEU A 151 4.26 3.50 -18.84
C LEU A 151 4.23 4.57 -17.74
N LEU A 152 5.40 5.02 -17.29
CA LEU A 152 5.57 6.24 -16.51
C LEU A 152 6.55 7.16 -17.23
N ASN A 153 6.38 8.46 -17.03
CA ASN A 153 7.39 9.47 -17.33
C ASN A 153 8.01 9.95 -16.03
N ALA A 154 9.33 10.11 -15.99
CA ALA A 154 10.05 10.72 -14.87
C ALA A 154 10.60 12.08 -15.29
N VAL A 155 10.25 13.13 -14.55
CA VAL A 155 10.73 14.50 -14.80
C VAL A 155 11.35 15.02 -13.50
N PRO A 156 12.58 15.58 -13.50
CA PRO A 156 13.18 16.12 -12.29
C PRO A 156 12.35 17.28 -11.73
N GLU A 157 12.08 17.28 -10.43
CA GLU A 157 11.28 18.31 -9.75
C GLU A 157 11.88 19.71 -9.89
N HIS A 158 13.22 19.80 -9.86
CA HIS A 158 14.02 21.00 -10.03
C HIS A 158 15.30 20.70 -10.81
N ASP A 159 15.89 21.73 -11.43
CA ASP A 159 17.20 21.62 -12.06
C ASP A 159 18.30 21.62 -10.99
N GLY A 160 18.87 20.44 -10.69
CA GLY A 160 19.97 20.31 -9.74
C GLY A 160 20.36 18.87 -9.39
N GLN A 161 21.60 18.68 -8.95
CA GLN A 161 22.05 17.40 -8.39
C GLN A 161 21.31 17.13 -7.06
N GLY A 162 20.56 16.03 -7.01
CA GLY A 162 19.77 15.64 -5.83
C GLY A 162 18.27 15.98 -5.91
N ALA A 163 17.77 16.49 -7.03
CA ALA A 163 16.34 16.67 -7.23
C ALA A 163 15.60 15.31 -7.26
N PHE A 164 14.45 15.23 -6.60
CA PHE A 164 13.58 14.07 -6.73
C PHE A 164 12.96 14.04 -8.11
N ASN A 165 12.71 12.84 -8.63
CA ASN A 165 11.92 12.68 -9.84
C ASN A 165 10.43 12.77 -9.50
N VAL A 166 9.67 13.42 -10.36
CA VAL A 166 8.22 13.42 -10.40
C VAL A 166 7.78 12.38 -11.42
N PHE A 167 6.96 11.42 -10.98
CA PHE A 167 6.48 10.32 -11.81
C PHE A 167 5.08 10.61 -12.31
N PHE A 168 4.91 10.70 -13.61
CA PHE A 168 3.63 10.91 -14.27
C PHE A 168 3.14 9.60 -14.90
N PRO A 169 1.86 9.22 -14.72
CA PRO A 169 1.27 8.19 -15.56
C PRO A 169 1.28 8.65 -17.03
N THR A 170 1.52 7.74 -17.97
CA THR A 170 1.40 8.06 -19.40
C THR A 170 0.00 7.70 -19.92
N PRO A 171 -0.48 8.33 -21.00
CA PRO A 171 -1.71 7.94 -21.67
C PRO A 171 -1.71 6.45 -22.09
N ALA A 172 -0.53 5.88 -22.38
CA ALA A 172 -0.35 4.47 -22.70
C ALA A 172 -0.67 3.57 -21.50
N LEU A 173 -0.17 3.91 -20.29
CA LEU A 173 -0.51 3.20 -19.06
C LEU A 173 -2.01 3.24 -18.80
N ILE A 174 -2.61 4.43 -18.89
CA ILE A 174 -4.03 4.61 -18.63
C ILE A 174 -4.88 3.83 -19.66
N SER A 175 -4.55 3.93 -20.95
CA SER A 175 -5.22 3.18 -22.03
C SER A 175 -5.15 1.67 -21.80
N HIS A 176 -3.99 1.17 -21.37
CA HIS A 176 -3.80 -0.24 -21.06
C HIS A 176 -4.69 -0.70 -19.90
N ILE A 177 -4.80 0.12 -18.84
CA ILE A 177 -5.67 -0.16 -17.70
C ILE A 177 -7.14 -0.19 -18.13
N ILE A 178 -7.60 0.84 -18.84
CA ILE A 178 -8.98 0.93 -19.37
C ILE A 178 -9.33 -0.33 -20.16
N LYS A 179 -8.47 -0.72 -21.11
CA LYS A 179 -8.66 -1.89 -21.96
C LYS A 179 -8.80 -3.17 -21.14
N LYS A 180 -7.97 -3.36 -20.12
CA LYS A 180 -7.98 -4.56 -19.26
C LYS A 180 -9.16 -4.60 -18.31
N GLN A 181 -9.62 -3.45 -17.82
CA GLN A 181 -10.78 -3.34 -16.94
C GLN A 181 -12.12 -3.37 -17.68
N GLY A 182 -12.10 -3.34 -19.02
CA GLY A 182 -13.32 -3.30 -19.83
C GLY A 182 -14.10 -1.99 -19.67
N ILE A 183 -13.42 -0.91 -19.28
CA ILE A 183 -14.03 0.42 -19.21
C ILE A 183 -14.21 0.88 -20.67
N GLY A 184 -15.45 1.02 -21.12
CA GLY A 184 -15.72 1.56 -22.45
C GLY A 184 -15.13 2.96 -22.56
N THR A 185 -14.33 3.23 -23.60
CA THR A 185 -13.90 4.59 -23.92
C THR A 185 -15.14 5.49 -23.97
N PRO A 186 -15.15 6.64 -23.26
CA PRO A 186 -16.26 7.58 -23.40
C PRO A 186 -16.37 7.92 -24.87
N ARG A 187 -17.52 7.61 -25.48
CA ARG A 187 -17.86 8.12 -26.81
C ARG A 187 -17.85 9.63 -26.66
N GLY A 188 -16.92 10.30 -27.34
CA GLY A 188 -16.92 11.75 -27.44
C GLY A 188 -18.32 12.22 -27.84
N GLN A 189 -18.87 13.12 -27.05
CA GLN A 189 -19.95 14.02 -27.46
C GLN A 189 -19.34 15.39 -27.68
#